data_AF-A0A844ZD19-F1
#
_entry.id   AF-A0A844ZD19-F1
#
_cell.length_a   1.000
_cell.length_b   1.000
_cell.length_c   1.000
_cell.angle_alpha   90.00
_cell.angle_beta   90.00
_cell.angle_gamma   90.00
#
_symmetry.space_group_name_H-M   'P 1'
#
loop_
_entity.id
_entity.type
_entity.pdbx_description
1 polymer ?
#
loop_
_entity_poly.entity_id
_entity_poly.type
_entity_poly.pdbx_seq_one_letter_code
_entity_poly.pdbx_strand_id
1 'polypeptide(L)' 'MTKKLELSKGGANHQKPHGHDDVMTTAQGHPIADDQNWLTAGPRGPQLLEDHIAREKIFHFDHERIPERVVHARGYGV' A
#
# COMPACT_ATOMS: atom_id res chain seq x y z
N MET A 1 -9.90 0.70 21.33
CA MET A 1 -10.25 1.28 20.01
C MET A 1 -10.23 0.15 18.99
N THR A 2 -11.36 -0.52 18.78
CA THR A 2 -11.43 -1.69 17.89
C THR A 2 -12.05 -1.22 16.58
N LYS A 3 -11.24 -0.99 15.55
CA LYS A 3 -11.72 -0.58 14.23
C LYS A 3 -12.43 -1.78 13.60
N LYS A 4 -13.73 -1.65 13.31
CA LYS A 4 -14.53 -2.71 12.68
C LYS A 4 -13.97 -2.96 11.28
N LEU A 5 -13.53 -4.19 11.00
CA LEU A 5 -13.02 -4.58 9.69
C LEU A 5 -14.19 -4.84 8.74
N GLU A 6 -14.25 -4.09 7.65
CA GLU A 6 -15.21 -4.32 6.57
C GLU A 6 -14.65 -5.42 5.66
N LEU A 7 -15.24 -6.62 5.79
CA LEU A 7 -14.82 -7.84 5.10
C LEU A 7 -15.54 -7.96 3.76
N SER A 8 -14.82 -8.38 2.72
CA SER A 8 -15.36 -8.75 1.42
C SER A 8 -16.08 -10.10 1.50
N LYS A 9 -16.81 -10.46 0.43
CA LYS A 9 -17.53 -11.75 0.35
C LYS A 9 -16.62 -12.98 0.56
N GLY A 10 -15.31 -12.83 0.32
CA GLY A 10 -14.29 -13.86 0.56
C GLY A 10 -13.60 -13.80 1.92
N GLY A 11 -14.01 -12.89 2.82
CA GLY A 11 -13.39 -12.70 4.14
C GLY A 11 -12.08 -11.90 4.14
N ALA A 12 -11.71 -11.29 3.01
CA ALA A 12 -10.57 -10.37 2.93
C ALA A 12 -10.99 -8.97 3.38
N ASN A 13 -10.14 -8.25 4.10
CA ASN A 13 -10.37 -6.84 4.43
C ASN A 13 -10.28 -5.99 3.16
N HIS A 14 -11.26 -5.11 2.92
CA HIS A 14 -11.17 -4.09 1.87
C HIS A 14 -11.15 -2.71 2.53
N GLN A 15 -10.13 -1.92 2.23
CA GLN A 15 -10.09 -0.54 2.69
C GLN A 15 -11.02 0.30 1.83
N LYS A 16 -12.08 0.87 2.42
CA LYS A 16 -12.97 1.82 1.75
C LYS A 16 -12.68 3.24 2.25
N PRO A 17 -12.66 4.25 1.37
CA PRO A 17 -12.58 5.65 1.80
C PRO A 17 -13.84 6.03 2.59
N HIS A 18 -13.68 6.80 3.67
CA HIS A 18 -14.79 7.29 4.50
C HIS A 18 -15.25 8.72 4.11
N GLY A 19 -14.61 9.33 3.12
CA GLY A 19 -14.89 10.67 2.61
C GLY A 19 -14.12 10.97 1.33
N HIS A 20 -14.34 12.16 0.76
CA HIS A 20 -13.71 12.59 -0.49
C HIS A 20 -12.18 12.77 -0.36
N ASP A 21 -11.70 13.25 0.79
CA ASP A 21 -10.28 13.51 1.04
C ASP A 21 -9.52 12.29 1.59
N ASP A 22 -10.21 11.18 1.82
CA ASP A 22 -9.66 9.91 2.36
C ASP A 22 -9.33 8.89 1.25
N VAL A 23 -9.39 9.29 -0.02
CA VAL A 23 -9.12 8.40 -1.15
C VAL A 23 -7.62 8.17 -1.25
N MET A 24 -7.20 6.92 -0.99
CA MET A 24 -5.82 6.52 -1.22
C MET A 24 -5.51 6.52 -2.72
N THR A 25 -4.35 7.05 -3.08
CA THR A 25 -3.93 7.19 -4.48
C THR A 25 -2.52 6.64 -4.69
N THR A 26 -2.22 6.31 -5.94
CA THR A 26 -0.86 6.09 -6.43
C THR A 26 -0.07 7.40 -6.49
N ALA A 27 1.24 7.34 -6.70
CA ALA A 27 2.09 8.53 -6.83
C ALA A 27 1.70 9.44 -8.01
N GLN A 28 1.04 8.89 -9.03
CA GLN A 28 0.51 9.65 -10.18
C GLN A 28 -0.94 10.12 -9.95
N GLY A 29 -1.49 9.93 -8.76
CA GLY A 29 -2.81 10.41 -8.37
C GLY A 29 -3.99 9.52 -8.78
N HIS A 30 -3.75 8.30 -9.28
CA HIS A 30 -4.85 7.37 -9.59
C HIS A 30 -5.43 6.79 -8.30
N PRO A 31 -6.77 6.75 -8.14
CA PRO A 31 -7.40 6.19 -6.95
C PRO A 31 -7.18 4.68 -6.84
N ILE A 32 -6.87 4.22 -5.63
CA ILE A 32 -6.68 2.80 -5.30
C ILE A 32 -7.99 2.25 -4.73
N ALA A 33 -8.50 1.18 -5.36
CA ALA A 33 -9.75 0.55 -4.95
C ALA A 33 -9.57 -0.46 -3.80
N ASP A 34 -8.46 -1.19 -3.81
CA ASP A 34 -8.09 -2.16 -2.78
C ASP A 34 -6.57 -2.21 -2.64
N ASP A 35 -6.08 -1.97 -1.42
CA ASP A 35 -4.65 -1.94 -1.07
C ASP A 35 -4.21 -3.17 -0.25
N GLN A 36 -5.14 -4.09 0.03
CA GLN A 36 -4.92 -5.25 0.90
C GLN A 36 -4.68 -6.54 0.12
N ASN A 37 -5.06 -6.57 -1.15
CA ASN A 37 -4.95 -7.74 -2.02
C ASN A 37 -4.17 -7.42 -3.28
N TRP A 38 -3.49 -8.42 -3.83
CA TRP A 38 -2.80 -8.28 -5.13
C TRP A 38 -3.73 -8.78 -6.23
N LEU A 39 -3.55 -8.29 -7.45
CA LEU A 39 -4.23 -8.80 -8.62
C LEU A 39 -3.64 -10.16 -9.02
N THR A 40 -4.51 -11.18 -9.10
CA THR A 40 -4.13 -12.56 -9.38
C THR A 40 -4.97 -13.18 -10.50
N ALA A 41 -4.43 -14.20 -11.17
CA ALA A 41 -5.15 -15.02 -12.15
C ALA A 41 -6.13 -16.00 -11.46
N GLY A 42 -7.19 -15.45 -10.85
CA GLY A 42 -8.18 -16.19 -10.08
C GLY A 42 -7.85 -16.29 -8.58
N PRO A 43 -8.78 -16.80 -7.74
CA PRO A 43 -8.69 -16.66 -6.28
C PRO A 43 -7.44 -17.26 -5.62
N ARG A 44 -6.80 -18.24 -6.26
CA ARG A 44 -5.54 -18.87 -5.82
C ARG A 44 -4.52 -18.97 -6.95
N GLY A 45 -4.64 -18.08 -7.95
CA GLY A 45 -3.72 -18.01 -9.07
C GLY A 45 -2.45 -17.23 -8.73
N PRO A 46 -1.45 -17.26 -9.64
CA PRO A 46 -0.28 -16.40 -9.54
C PRO A 46 -0.65 -14.92 -9.67
N GLN A 47 0.23 -14.05 -9.19
CA GLN A 47 0.08 -12.60 -9.32
C GLN A 47 0.42 -12.14 -10.73
N LEU A 48 -0.26 -11.10 -11.17
CA LEU A 48 -0.11 -10.56 -12.51
C LEU A 48 0.88 -9.38 -12.53
N LEU A 49 1.72 -9.33 -13.56
CA LEU A 49 2.68 -8.22 -13.74
C LEU A 49 2.02 -6.89 -14.08
N GLU A 50 0.77 -6.91 -14.52
CA GLU A 50 -0.03 -5.72 -14.84
C GLU A 50 -0.53 -4.97 -13.59
N ASP A 51 -0.36 -5.56 -12.40
CA ASP A 51 -0.62 -4.89 -11.13
C ASP A 51 0.43 -3.80 -10.85
N HIS A 52 0.22 -2.63 -11.46
CA HIS A 52 1.10 -1.50 -11.29
C HIS A 52 1.02 -0.89 -9.89
N ILE A 53 -0.14 -0.98 -9.21
CA ILE A 53 -0.35 -0.40 -7.88
C ILE A 53 0.51 -1.13 -6.85
N ALA A 54 0.41 -2.47 -6.79
CA ALA A 54 1.19 -3.26 -5.84
C ALA A 54 2.69 -3.14 -6.12
N ARG A 55 3.07 -3.18 -7.40
CA ARG A 55 4.48 -3.03 -7.81
C ARG A 55 5.07 -1.67 -7.45
N GLU A 56 4.33 -0.59 -7.68
CA GLU A 56 4.77 0.75 -7.33
C GLU A 56 4.99 0.89 -5.82
N LYS A 57 4.05 0.38 -5.02
CA LYS A 57 4.14 0.40 -3.56
C LYS A 57 5.38 -0.35 -3.04
N ILE A 58 5.63 -1.57 -3.54
CA ILE A 58 6.80 -2.35 -3.15
C ILE A 58 8.09 -1.70 -3.65
N PHE A 59 8.10 -1.18 -4.88
CA PHE A 59 9.27 -0.49 -5.41
C PHE A 59 9.63 0.74 -4.59
N HIS A 60 8.64 1.52 -4.16
CA HIS A 60 8.87 2.67 -3.29
C HIS A 60 9.44 2.20 -1.93
N PHE A 61 8.84 1.18 -1.33
CA PHE A 61 9.29 0.61 -0.05
C PHE A 61 10.75 0.12 -0.09
N ASP A 62 11.10 -0.63 -1.14
CA ASP A 62 12.46 -1.16 -1.33
C ASP A 62 13.52 -0.04 -1.42
N HIS A 63 13.11 1.18 -1.78
CA HIS A 63 13.98 2.35 -1.95
C HIS A 63 13.79 3.43 -0.87
N GLU A 64 13.14 3.12 0.25
CA GLU A 64 13.01 4.08 1.37
C GLU A 64 14.35 4.39 2.04
N ARG A 65 15.30 3.45 1.97
CA ARG A 65 16.60 3.62 2.61
C ARG A 65 17.52 4.50 1.78
N ILE A 66 18.08 5.50 2.44
CA ILE A 66 19.22 6.28 1.95
C ILE A 66 20.45 6.00 2.82
N PRO A 67 21.67 6.22 2.30
CA PRO A 67 22.86 6.14 3.13
C PRO A 67 22.76 7.08 4.35
N GLU A 68 23.10 6.56 5.51
CA GLU A 68 23.22 7.37 6.73
C GLU A 68 24.48 8.25 6.70
N ARG A 69 24.54 9.26 7.59
CA ARG A 69 25.73 10.12 7.70
C ARG A 69 26.94 9.27 8.12
N VAL A 70 28.09 9.53 7.49
CA VAL A 70 29.37 8.84 7.78
C VAL A 70 29.74 8.92 9.28
N VAL A 71 29.41 10.03 9.94
CA VAL A 71 29.54 10.21 11.39
C VAL A 71 28.26 10.81 11.95
N HIS A 72 27.96 10.50 13.22
CA HIS A 72 26.76 10.97 13.94
C HIS A 72 25.43 10.65 13.20
N ALA A 73 25.30 9.41 12.68
CA ALA A 73 24.09 8.95 12.01
C ALA A 73 22.82 9.04 12.89
N ARG A 74 22.96 8.78 14.19
CA ARG A 74 21.86 8.88 15.15
C ARG A 74 21.74 10.30 15.71
N GLY A 75 20.60 10.94 15.47
CA GLY A 75 20.24 12.24 16.02
C GLY A 75 18.75 12.51 15.87
N TYR A 76 18.27 13.57 16.51
CA TYR A 76 16.90 14.07 16.41
C TYR A 76 16.93 15.61 16.37
N GLY A 77 16.02 16.22 15.62
CA GLY A 77 15.89 17.68 15.50
C GLY A 77 14.53 18.15 16.01
N VAL A 78 14.50 19.36 16.58
CA VAL A 78 13.30 20.06 17.07
C VAL A 78 13.03 21.25 16.17
#